data_AF-A0A7S2ULZ1-F1
#
_entry.id   AF-A0A7S2ULZ1-F1
#
_cell.length_a   1.000
_cell.length_b   1.000
_cell.length_c   1.000
_cell.angle_alpha   90.00
_cell.angle_beta   90.00
_cell.angle_gamma   90.00
#
_symmetry.space_group_name_H-M   'P 1'
#
loop_
_entity.id
_entity.type
_entity.pdbx_description
1 polymer ?
#
loop_
_entity_poly.entity_id
_entity_poly.type
_entity_poly.pdbx_seq_one_letter_code
_entity_poly.pdbx_strand_id
1 'polypeptide(L)'
;TLRDLQETGDQIYSIEGCLSGSIAFILSIFSETVPFSEAVREAVQQDYTENDVRDDLSGLDFARKVVILARQIGLEVNLEDVEVESIIPDEIINKVYDG
;
A
#
# COMPACT_ATOMS: atom_id res chain seq x y z
N THR A 1 -7.53 -5.15 19.84
CA THR A 1 -6.37 -4.74 19.00
C THR A 1 -5.41 -5.92 18.90
N LEU A 2 -4.41 -5.87 18.01
CA LEU A 2 -3.42 -6.96 17.85
C LEU A 2 -2.76 -7.36 19.18
N ARG A 3 -2.43 -6.37 20.01
CA ARG A 3 -1.88 -6.59 21.35
C ARG A 3 -2.86 -7.33 22.25
N ASP A 4 -4.13 -6.93 22.26
CA ASP A 4 -5.15 -7.55 23.11
C ASP A 4 -5.32 -9.05 22.76
N LEU A 5 -5.28 -9.41 21.47
CA LEU A 5 -5.35 -10.81 21.02
C LEU A 5 -4.17 -11.63 21.56
N GLN A 6 -2.96 -11.06 21.55
CA GLN A 6 -1.79 -11.73 22.12
C GLN A 6 -1.88 -11.88 23.64
N GLU A 7 -2.38 -10.84 24.33
CA GLU A 7 -2.54 -10.85 25.79
C GLU A 7 -3.61 -11.85 26.27
N THR A 8 -4.64 -12.13 25.44
CA THR A 8 -5.64 -13.16 25.71
C THR A 8 -5.20 -14.58 25.35
N GLY A 9 -4.00 -14.73 24.77
CA GLY A 9 -3.43 -16.02 24.39
C GLY A 9 -3.89 -16.53 23.02
N ASP A 10 -4.51 -15.68 22.20
CA ASP A 10 -4.87 -16.04 20.83
C ASP A 10 -3.62 -16.20 19.96
N GLN A 11 -3.74 -17.09 18.96
CA GLN A 11 -2.70 -17.30 17.95
C GLN A 11 -3.13 -16.66 16.65
N ILE A 12 -2.27 -15.79 16.11
CA ILE A 12 -2.52 -15.09 14.85
C ILE A 12 -1.98 -15.96 13.72
N TYR A 13 -2.89 -16.41 12.85
CA TYR A 13 -2.55 -17.23 11.69
C TYR A 13 -2.27 -16.40 10.43
N SER A 14 -3.02 -15.31 10.24
CA SER A 14 -2.84 -14.39 9.11
C SER A 14 -3.30 -12.98 9.45
N ILE A 15 -2.73 -12.00 8.74
CA ILE A 15 -3.17 -10.61 8.75
C ILE A 15 -3.27 -10.19 7.28
N GLU A 16 -4.46 -9.72 6.89
CA GLU A 16 -4.75 -9.25 5.53
C GLU A 16 -5.49 -7.91 5.61
N GLY A 17 -5.20 -6.99 4.70
CA GLY A 17 -5.89 -5.70 4.66
C GLY A 17 -5.27 -4.69 3.71
N CYS A 18 -6.04 -3.63 3.42
CA CYS A 18 -5.53 -2.47 2.70
C CYS A 18 -4.89 -1.49 3.69
N LEU A 19 -3.60 -1.22 3.52
CA LEU A 19 -2.79 -0.42 4.45
C LEU A 19 -2.49 1.01 3.94
N SER A 20 -2.98 1.40 2.75
CA SER A 20 -2.91 2.78 2.22
C SER A 20 -4.30 3.34 1.94
N GLY A 21 -4.57 4.51 2.52
CA GLY A 21 -5.79 5.27 2.23
C GLY A 21 -5.83 5.76 0.78
N SER A 22 -4.69 6.17 0.22
CA SER A 22 -4.56 6.69 -1.14
C SER A 22 -4.89 5.61 -2.16
N ILE A 23 -4.35 4.40 -2.01
CA ILE A 23 -4.69 3.28 -2.89
C ILE A 23 -6.14 2.86 -2.70
N ALA A 24 -6.64 2.78 -1.47
CA ALA A 24 -8.05 2.47 -1.22
C ALA A 24 -8.98 3.45 -1.93
N PHE A 25 -8.64 4.74 -1.91
CA PHE A 25 -9.40 5.78 -2.61
C PHE A 25 -9.34 5.62 -4.13
N ILE A 26 -8.13 5.46 -4.70
CA ILE A 26 -7.94 5.25 -6.14
C ILE A 26 -8.76 4.05 -6.62
N LEU A 27 -8.68 2.91 -5.90
CA LEU A 27 -9.42 1.70 -6.24
C LEU A 27 -10.93 1.82 -6.02
N SER A 28 -11.39 2.76 -5.19
CA SER A 28 -12.83 3.02 -5.03
C SER A 28 -13.44 3.77 -6.22
N ILE A 29 -12.62 4.49 -6.97
CA ILE A 29 -13.02 5.24 -8.18
C ILE A 29 -12.79 4.41 -9.45
N PHE A 30 -11.69 3.66 -9.48
CA PHE A 30 -11.32 2.81 -10.60
C PHE A 30 -12.42 1.79 -10.91
N SER A 31 -12.84 1.74 -12.16
CA SER A 31 -13.91 0.85 -12.62
C SER A 31 -13.77 0.58 -14.12
N GLU A 32 -14.64 -0.27 -14.69
CA GLU A 32 -14.64 -0.53 -16.13
C GLU A 32 -14.87 0.74 -16.97
N THR A 33 -15.51 1.75 -16.41
CA THR A 33 -15.80 3.02 -17.09
C THR A 33 -14.82 4.15 -16.74
N VAL A 34 -14.02 3.99 -15.68
CA VAL A 34 -13.06 5.01 -15.21
C VAL A 34 -11.65 4.42 -15.25
N PRO A 35 -10.79 4.85 -16.18
CA PRO A 35 -9.42 4.38 -16.27
C PRO A 35 -8.62 4.66 -15.00
N PHE A 36 -7.67 3.77 -14.67
CA PHE A 36 -6.80 3.92 -13.49
C PHE A 36 -6.09 5.29 -13.46
N SER A 37 -5.59 5.77 -14.61
CA SER A 37 -4.94 7.08 -14.70
C SER A 37 -5.85 8.25 -14.33
N GLU A 38 -7.15 8.13 -14.56
CA GLU A 38 -8.14 9.16 -14.20
C GLU A 38 -8.44 9.11 -12.70
N ALA A 39 -8.60 7.91 -12.14
CA ALA A 39 -8.73 7.71 -10.69
C ALA A 39 -7.51 8.25 -9.92
N VAL A 40 -6.30 8.02 -10.42
CA VAL A 40 -5.06 8.59 -9.88
C VAL A 40 -5.08 10.12 -9.96
N ARG A 41 -5.48 10.69 -11.10
CA ARG A 41 -5.56 12.15 -11.26
C ARG A 41 -6.56 12.78 -10.28
N GLU A 42 -7.71 12.15 -10.07
CA GLU A 42 -8.70 12.59 -9.09
C GLU A 42 -8.13 12.55 -7.66
N ALA A 43 -7.42 11.47 -7.30
CA ALA A 43 -6.76 11.35 -6.00
C ALA A 43 -5.73 12.46 -5.75
N VAL A 44 -4.94 12.81 -6.77
CA VAL A 44 -3.99 13.93 -6.72
C VAL A 44 -4.71 15.26 -6.59
N GLN A 45 -5.79 15.49 -7.35
CA GLN A 45 -6.57 16.74 -7.29
C GLN A 45 -7.25 16.99 -5.95
N GLN A 46 -7.56 15.92 -5.22
CA GLN A 46 -8.17 15.98 -3.90
C GLN A 46 -7.16 15.85 -2.74
N ASP A 47 -5.85 15.97 -3.03
CA ASP A 47 -4.78 15.90 -2.04
C ASP A 47 -4.78 14.59 -1.21
N TYR A 48 -5.22 13.48 -1.82
CA TYR A 48 -5.19 12.15 -1.19
C TYR A 48 -3.85 11.42 -1.37
N THR A 49 -2.94 11.92 -2.21
CA THR A 49 -1.64 11.31 -2.48
C THR A 49 -0.51 12.13 -1.90
N GLU A 50 0.67 11.53 -1.79
CA GLU A 50 1.92 12.26 -1.56
C GLU A 50 2.25 13.20 -2.74
N ASN A 51 3.22 14.10 -2.55
CA ASN A 51 3.69 15.00 -3.61
C ASN A 51 4.13 14.25 -4.87
N ASP A 52 4.68 13.05 -4.68
CA ASP A 52 4.99 12.11 -5.76
C ASP A 52 4.13 10.86 -5.60
N VAL A 53 3.13 10.71 -6.47
CA VAL A 53 2.19 9.57 -6.45
C VAL A 53 2.88 8.21 -6.63
N ARG A 54 4.13 8.19 -7.13
CA ARG A 54 4.91 6.96 -7.23
C ARG A 54 5.23 6.39 -5.86
N ASP A 55 5.37 7.23 -4.84
CA ASP A 55 5.63 6.75 -3.47
C ASP A 55 4.44 5.93 -2.95
N ASP A 56 3.22 6.38 -3.19
CA ASP A 56 1.99 5.65 -2.86
C ASP A 56 1.88 4.33 -3.64
N LEU A 57 2.10 4.38 -4.96
CA LEU A 57 1.88 3.24 -5.86
C LEU A 57 3.05 2.24 -5.91
N SER A 58 4.20 2.59 -5.34
CA SER A 58 5.37 1.71 -5.24
C SER A 58 5.14 0.47 -4.39
N GLY A 59 4.20 0.54 -3.44
CA GLY A 59 3.98 -0.50 -2.44
C GLY A 59 5.00 -0.50 -1.28
N LEU A 60 5.98 0.40 -1.29
CA LEU A 60 7.04 0.42 -0.26
C LEU A 60 6.49 0.78 1.13
N ASP A 61 5.53 1.69 1.20
CA ASP A 61 4.85 2.03 2.46
C ASP A 61 4.06 0.83 3.01
N PHE A 62 3.42 0.03 2.15
CA PHE A 62 2.76 -1.22 2.55
C PHE A 62 3.74 -2.20 3.14
N ALA A 63 4.86 -2.42 2.47
CA ALA A 63 5.88 -3.35 2.91
C ALA A 63 6.41 -2.98 4.30
N ARG A 64 6.65 -1.69 4.56
CA ARG A 64 7.05 -1.20 5.89
C ARG A 64 5.99 -1.50 6.96
N LYS A 65 4.71 -1.28 6.65
CA LYS A 65 3.61 -1.57 7.58
C LYS A 65 3.45 -3.07 7.83
N VAL A 66 3.61 -3.91 6.82
CA VAL A 66 3.60 -5.38 6.96
C VAL A 66 4.74 -5.86 7.85
N VAL A 67 5.96 -5.35 7.67
CA VAL A 67 7.10 -5.69 8.54
C VAL A 67 6.82 -5.31 10.00
N ILE A 68 6.21 -4.14 10.24
CA ILE A 68 5.82 -3.72 11.60
C ILE A 68 4.82 -4.71 12.20
N LEU A 69 3.78 -5.09 11.46
CA LEU A 69 2.75 -6.03 11.92
C LEU A 69 3.32 -7.42 12.18
N ALA A 70 4.17 -7.92 11.28
CA ALA A 70 4.85 -9.21 11.42
C ALA A 70 5.75 -9.24 12.67
N ARG A 71 6.51 -8.17 12.93
CA ARG A 71 7.34 -8.05 14.14
C ARG A 71 6.51 -7.96 15.41
N GLN A 72 5.34 -7.32 15.37
CA GLN A 72 4.42 -7.30 16.51
C GLN A 72 3.93 -8.69 16.89
N ILE A 73 3.78 -9.59 15.92
CA ILE A 73 3.38 -11.00 16.17
C ILE A 73 4.56 -11.95 16.42
N GLY A 74 5.77 -11.40 16.58
CA GLY A 74 6.98 -12.16 16.95
C GLY A 74 7.75 -12.76 15.77
N LEU A 75 7.43 -12.37 14.53
CA LEU A 75 8.21 -12.78 13.36
C LEU A 75 9.42 -11.86 13.17
N GLU A 76 10.59 -12.46 12.96
CA GLU A 76 11.82 -11.74 12.64
C GLU A 76 11.95 -11.60 11.12
N VAL A 77 11.30 -10.56 10.56
CA VAL A 77 11.32 -10.24 9.13
C VAL A 77 11.92 -8.85 8.89
N ASN A 78 12.58 -8.70 7.76
CA ASN A 78 13.09 -7.47 7.20
C ASN A 78 12.33 -7.08 5.93
N LEU A 79 12.54 -5.85 5.46
CA LEU A 79 11.86 -5.34 4.28
C LEU A 79 12.20 -6.12 3.01
N GLU A 80 13.44 -6.63 2.94
CA GLU A 80 13.95 -7.49 1.87
C GLU A 80 13.29 -8.87 1.83
N ASP A 81 12.67 -9.30 2.92
CA ASP A 81 11.91 -10.56 3.00
C ASP A 81 10.46 -10.41 2.51
N VAL A 82 10.03 -9.16 2.22
CA VAL A 82 8.67 -8.88 1.76
C VAL A 82 8.65 -8.82 0.24
N GLU A 83 7.90 -9.72 -0.36
CA GLU A 83 7.56 -9.61 -1.78
C GLU A 83 6.59 -8.45 -1.99
N VAL A 84 6.98 -7.49 -2.83
CA VAL A 84 6.19 -6.31 -3.16
C VAL A 84 5.99 -6.28 -4.67
N GLU A 85 4.73 -6.24 -5.08
CA GLU A 85 4.36 -5.98 -6.47
C GLU A 85 3.97 -4.50 -6.60
N SER A 86 4.66 -3.77 -7.46
CA SER A 86 4.28 -2.37 -7.74
C SER A 86 3.04 -2.33 -8.61
N ILE A 87 2.14 -1.40 -8.32
CA ILE A 87 0.99 -1.10 -9.20
C ILE A 87 1.47 -0.38 -10.47
N ILE A 88 2.66 0.24 -10.43
CA ILE A 88 3.25 0.93 -11.56
C ILE A 88 4.01 -0.08 -12.42
N PRO A 89 3.69 -0.19 -13.72
CA PRO A 89 4.50 -0.96 -14.66
C PRO A 89 5.95 -0.46 -14.73
N ASP A 90 6.91 -1.38 -14.83
CA ASP A 90 8.35 -1.08 -14.96
C ASP A 90 8.66 -0.09 -16.08
N GLU A 91 7.86 -0.13 -17.15
CA GLU A 91 7.99 0.72 -18.34
C GLU A 91 7.81 2.21 -18.04
N ILE A 92 7.09 2.56 -16.97
CA ILE A 92 6.76 3.95 -16.62
C ILE A 92 7.33 4.41 -15.28
N ILE A 93 7.90 3.50 -14.47
CA ILE A 93 8.43 3.83 -13.13
C ILE A 93 9.52 4.92 -13.17
N ASN A 94 10.35 4.92 -14.23
CA ASN A 94 11.44 5.87 -14.45
C ASN A 94 11.08 7.01 -15.42
N LYS A 95 9.82 7.07 -15.87
CA LYS A 95 9.40 8.09 -16.81
C LYS A 95 9.31 9.43 -16.08
N VAL A 96 10.10 10.40 -16.54
CA VAL A 96 9.98 11.79 -16.07
C VAL A 96 8.65 12.33 -16.60
N TYR A 97 7.87 12.93 -15.71
CA TYR A 97 6.58 13.52 -16.05
C TYR A 97 6.74 15.04 -16.15
N ASP A 98 6.47 15.59 -17.33
CA ASP A 98 6.76 16.99 -17.69
C ASP A 98 5.64 17.96 -17.28
N GLY A 99 4.54 17.45 -16.72
CA GLY A 99 3.30 18.20 -16.46
C GLY A 99 2.17 17.80 -17.40
#